data_AF-A0A2K3MT92-F1
#
_entry.id   AF-A0A2K3MT92-F1
#
_cell.length_a   1.000
_cell.length_b   1.000
_cell.length_c   1.000
_cell.angle_alpha   90.00
_cell.angle_beta   90.00
_cell.angle_gamma   90.00
#
_symmetry.space_group_name_H-M   'P 1'
#
loop_
_entity.id
_entity.type
_entity.pdbx_description
1 polymer ?
#
loop_
_entity_poly.entity_id
_entity_poly.type
_entity_poly.pdbx_seq_one_letter_code
_entity_poly.pdbx_strand_id
1 'polypeptide(L)'
;MDSSNPYYIHPSDHPGHLLVPTKLNGTNYPSWSISMIHALTAKNKIGFINGSIKAPSEIDQSAEYALWNRCNSMILSWLTHSVEPDLAKGVIHAKTAQQVWEDFKDQFSQKNAPAIYRIQKSLASLSQGTMAASTYFTKIKGLWDELETYRTLPTCNQMKAHDEQREEDRLMQFLMGLNDTYSTVRTNILMMSPLPNVRQAYSLVIQDETQRQMSSETTENFSIAAAANSHSNNFSNKHFKNKHCEHCNRDGHTIIECRTLKFHCDFCNRDGHTEDQCRIKNRTWGSNNMGNQSNRQNQSQQRQVGSRSAASRSSPAANAAESSQTACELSAEQLQQLARALNMMSSNNTSALDIGQWSYRSYHI
;
A
#
# COMPACT_ATOMS: atom_id res chain seq x y z
N MET A 1 41.07 -20.71 -21.13
CA MET A 1 39.93 -20.07 -21.82
C MET A 1 39.68 -18.71 -21.20
N ASP A 2 39.29 -17.73 -22.01
CA ASP A 2 38.80 -16.46 -21.49
C ASP A 2 37.41 -16.62 -20.86
N SER A 3 37.12 -15.77 -19.87
CA SER A 3 35.84 -15.57 -19.20
C SER A 3 34.66 -15.30 -20.15
N SER A 4 34.90 -14.67 -21.31
CA SER A 4 33.89 -14.43 -22.34
C SER A 4 33.49 -15.69 -23.12
N ASN A 5 34.25 -16.78 -23.03
CA ASN A 5 33.97 -18.01 -23.76
C ASN A 5 32.73 -18.72 -23.17
N PRO A 6 31.73 -19.12 -23.97
CA PRO A 6 30.53 -19.79 -23.44
C PRO A 6 30.83 -21.13 -22.76
N TYR A 7 31.93 -21.81 -23.09
CA TYR A 7 32.39 -23.05 -22.46
C TYR A 7 33.22 -22.84 -21.19
N TYR A 8 33.48 -21.59 -20.81
CA TYR A 8 34.11 -21.29 -19.53
C TYR A 8 33.14 -21.58 -18.36
N ILE A 9 33.63 -22.32 -17.37
CA ILE A 9 32.93 -22.58 -16.10
C ILE A 9 33.71 -21.86 -15.01
N HIS A 10 33.05 -21.01 -14.23
CA HIS A 10 33.71 -20.25 -13.18
C HIS A 10 34.15 -21.17 -12.02
N PRO A 11 35.26 -20.94 -11.31
CA PRO A 11 35.68 -21.80 -10.20
C PRO A 11 34.66 -21.93 -9.04
N SER A 12 33.72 -20.99 -8.92
CA SER A 12 32.61 -21.07 -7.96
C SER A 12 31.37 -21.80 -8.50
N ASP A 13 31.35 -22.21 -9.76
CA ASP A 13 30.22 -22.94 -10.35
C ASP A 13 30.31 -24.42 -9.97
N HIS A 14 29.29 -24.92 -9.29
CA HIS A 14 29.17 -26.32 -8.91
C HIS A 14 27.76 -26.88 -9.18
N PRO A 15 27.59 -28.20 -9.36
CA PRO A 15 26.32 -28.82 -9.74
C PRO A 15 25.13 -28.48 -8.82
N GLY A 16 25.37 -28.42 -7.51
CA GLY A 16 24.35 -28.11 -6.49
C GLY A 16 24.09 -26.61 -6.25
N HIS A 17 24.59 -25.71 -7.10
CA HIS A 17 24.37 -24.28 -6.94
C HIS A 17 22.93 -23.90 -7.35
N LEU A 18 22.16 -23.35 -6.41
CA LEU A 18 20.78 -22.90 -6.65
C LEU A 18 20.78 -21.60 -7.47
N LEU A 19 20.50 -21.70 -8.77
CA LEU A 19 20.39 -20.53 -9.66
C LEU A 19 19.16 -19.67 -9.40
N VAL A 20 18.06 -20.28 -8.94
CA VAL A 20 16.79 -19.59 -8.65
C VAL A 20 16.25 -20.09 -7.30
N PRO A 21 15.66 -19.22 -6.47
CA PRO A 21 15.19 -19.60 -5.13
C PRO A 21 13.86 -20.37 -5.18
N THR A 22 13.01 -20.10 -6.17
CA THR A 22 11.70 -20.73 -6.34
C THR A 22 11.81 -21.86 -7.36
N LYS A 23 11.41 -23.07 -6.98
CA LYS A 23 11.40 -24.23 -7.86
C LYS A 23 10.22 -24.23 -8.83
N LEU A 24 10.40 -24.83 -10.01
CA LEU A 24 9.29 -25.12 -10.93
C LEU A 24 8.34 -26.15 -10.31
N ASN A 25 7.07 -25.78 -10.18
CA ASN A 25 6.00 -26.61 -9.61
C ASN A 25 4.84 -26.88 -10.59
N GLY A 26 5.09 -26.64 -11.88
CA GLY A 26 4.11 -26.80 -12.97
C GLY A 26 3.09 -25.66 -13.12
N THR A 27 2.89 -24.81 -12.10
CA THR A 27 1.97 -23.65 -12.20
C THR A 27 2.67 -22.31 -12.40
N ASN A 28 3.94 -22.21 -11.99
CA ASN A 28 4.74 -20.99 -11.92
C ASN A 28 5.76 -20.84 -13.07
N TYR A 29 5.62 -21.62 -14.14
CA TYR A 29 6.60 -21.67 -15.25
C TYR A 29 6.96 -20.30 -15.84
N PRO A 30 6.05 -19.34 -16.07
CA PRO A 30 6.43 -18.03 -16.61
C PRO A 30 7.42 -17.27 -15.72
N SER A 31 7.14 -17.16 -14.41
CA SER A 31 8.04 -16.50 -13.45
C SER A 31 9.35 -17.27 -13.24
N TRP A 32 9.29 -18.61 -13.22
CA TRP A 32 10.46 -19.47 -13.10
C TRP A 32 11.38 -19.36 -14.33
N SER A 33 10.82 -19.42 -15.54
CA SER A 33 11.61 -19.39 -16.78
C SER A 33 12.31 -18.04 -16.98
N ILE A 34 11.65 -16.91 -16.67
CA ILE A 34 12.30 -15.59 -16.67
C ILE A 34 13.48 -15.57 -15.69
N SER A 35 13.28 -16.08 -14.47
CA SER A 35 14.33 -16.13 -13.43
C SER A 35 15.53 -16.99 -13.88
N MET A 36 15.25 -18.14 -14.51
CA MET A 36 16.29 -19.05 -15.01
C MET A 36 17.04 -18.46 -16.23
N ILE A 37 16.34 -17.78 -17.14
CA ILE A 37 16.94 -17.03 -18.26
C ILE A 37 17.91 -15.98 -17.72
N HIS A 38 17.52 -15.19 -16.72
CA HIS A 38 18.40 -14.18 -16.12
C HIS A 38 19.66 -14.82 -15.50
N ALA A 39 19.50 -15.89 -14.71
CA ALA A 39 20.62 -16.58 -14.07
C ALA A 39 21.61 -17.21 -15.09
N LEU A 40 21.09 -17.84 -16.15
CA LEU A 40 21.91 -18.41 -17.23
C LEU A 40 22.55 -17.35 -18.12
N THR A 41 21.89 -16.21 -18.32
CA THR A 41 22.47 -15.07 -19.05
C THR A 41 23.64 -14.47 -18.28
N ALA A 42 23.49 -14.26 -16.98
CA ALA A 42 24.56 -13.76 -16.10
C ALA A 42 25.80 -14.70 -16.05
N LYS A 43 25.62 -16.01 -16.30
CA LYS A 43 26.71 -17.00 -16.40
C LYS A 43 27.24 -17.25 -17.83
N ASN A 44 26.74 -16.51 -18.82
CA ASN A 44 27.04 -16.73 -20.24
C ASN A 44 26.76 -18.19 -20.68
N LYS A 45 25.57 -18.69 -20.34
CA LYS A 45 25.10 -20.06 -20.62
C LYS A 45 23.74 -20.13 -21.32
N ILE A 46 23.07 -19.00 -21.53
CA ILE A 46 21.75 -18.92 -22.21
C ILE A 46 21.71 -19.65 -23.57
N GLY A 47 22.83 -19.66 -24.30
CA GLY A 47 22.95 -20.32 -25.61
C GLY A 47 22.75 -21.84 -25.61
N PHE A 48 22.94 -22.50 -24.46
CA PHE A 48 22.75 -23.95 -24.31
C PHE A 48 21.28 -24.36 -24.19
N ILE A 49 20.38 -23.44 -23.81
CA ILE A 49 18.94 -23.75 -23.64
C ILE A 49 18.08 -23.18 -24.77
N ASN A 50 18.58 -22.21 -25.54
CA ASN A 50 17.88 -21.66 -26.72
C ASN A 50 18.41 -22.21 -28.06
N GLY A 51 19.36 -23.14 -28.03
CA GLY A 51 19.94 -23.79 -29.22
C GLY A 51 20.93 -22.95 -30.02
N SER A 52 21.34 -21.75 -29.56
CA SER A 52 22.36 -20.96 -30.25
C SER A 52 23.78 -21.55 -30.13
N ILE A 53 24.03 -22.33 -29.07
CA ILE A 53 25.25 -23.12 -28.87
C ILE A 53 24.89 -24.59 -29.14
N LYS A 54 25.14 -25.04 -30.37
CA LYS A 54 24.90 -26.43 -30.79
C LYS A 54 25.99 -27.37 -30.24
N ALA A 55 25.66 -28.65 -30.08
CA ALA A 55 26.64 -29.67 -29.76
C ALA A 55 27.65 -29.83 -30.91
N PRO A 56 28.98 -29.75 -30.65
CA PRO A 56 30.02 -30.09 -31.61
C PRO A 56 29.96 -31.56 -32.06
N SER A 57 30.63 -31.90 -33.16
CA SER A 57 30.78 -33.32 -33.56
C SER A 57 31.63 -34.07 -32.54
N GLU A 58 31.09 -35.13 -31.94
CA GLU A 58 31.82 -35.97 -30.98
C GLU A 58 33.03 -36.67 -31.63
N ILE A 59 32.94 -36.96 -32.94
CA ILE A 59 33.97 -37.63 -33.73
C ILE A 59 35.01 -36.62 -34.24
N ASP A 60 34.57 -35.56 -34.91
CA ASP A 60 35.47 -34.62 -35.61
C ASP A 60 36.02 -33.52 -34.69
N GLN A 61 35.34 -33.24 -33.58
CA GLN A 61 35.60 -32.10 -32.68
C GLN A 61 35.60 -32.54 -31.21
N SER A 62 36.06 -33.77 -30.92
CA SER A 62 36.02 -34.42 -29.60
C SER A 62 36.46 -33.53 -28.42
N ALA A 63 37.52 -32.73 -28.59
CA ALA A 63 38.00 -31.81 -27.56
C ALA A 63 37.01 -30.66 -27.25
N GLU A 64 36.35 -30.12 -28.28
CA GLU A 64 35.31 -29.10 -28.11
C GLU A 64 34.02 -29.72 -27.57
N TYR A 65 33.65 -30.91 -28.06
CA TYR A 65 32.53 -31.69 -27.53
C TYR A 65 32.67 -31.96 -26.02
N ALA A 66 33.87 -32.32 -25.53
CA ALA A 66 34.11 -32.53 -24.10
C ALA A 66 33.88 -31.25 -23.26
N LEU A 67 34.24 -30.07 -23.79
CA LEU A 67 34.03 -28.77 -23.14
C LEU A 67 32.55 -28.36 -23.15
N TRP A 68 31.88 -28.53 -24.30
CA TRP A 68 30.44 -28.35 -24.45
C TRP A 68 29.66 -29.26 -23.48
N ASN A 69 30.00 -30.56 -23.45
CA ASN A 69 29.32 -31.55 -22.62
C ASN A 69 29.49 -31.25 -21.13
N ARG A 70 30.68 -30.82 -20.70
CA ARG A 70 30.90 -30.37 -19.31
C ARG A 70 29.97 -29.21 -18.91
N CYS A 71 29.75 -28.24 -19.80
CA CYS A 71 28.81 -27.15 -19.56
C CYS A 71 27.36 -27.62 -19.59
N ASN A 72 27.00 -28.47 -20.56
CA ASN A 72 25.68 -29.08 -20.66
C ASN A 72 25.32 -29.86 -19.38
N SER A 73 26.22 -30.70 -18.86
CA SER A 73 26.04 -31.42 -17.58
C SER A 73 25.91 -30.47 -16.38
N MET A 74 26.62 -29.34 -16.36
CA MET A 74 26.50 -28.31 -15.32
C MET A 74 25.09 -27.70 -15.32
N ILE A 75 24.57 -27.38 -16.50
CA ILE A 75 23.24 -26.77 -16.66
C ILE A 75 22.13 -27.79 -16.37
N LEU A 76 22.27 -29.05 -16.79
CA LEU A 76 21.37 -30.14 -16.41
C LEU A 76 21.34 -30.33 -14.88
N SER A 77 22.49 -30.20 -14.21
CA SER A 77 22.55 -30.22 -12.74
C SER A 77 21.78 -29.05 -12.13
N TRP A 78 21.97 -27.82 -12.63
CA TRP A 78 21.23 -26.64 -12.15
C TRP A 78 19.72 -26.73 -12.41
N LEU A 79 19.31 -27.27 -13.57
CA LEU A 79 17.91 -27.56 -13.90
C LEU A 79 17.31 -28.60 -12.95
N THR A 80 18.06 -29.66 -12.61
CA THR A 80 17.63 -30.70 -11.66
C THR A 80 17.36 -30.10 -10.26
N HIS A 81 18.18 -29.14 -9.81
CA HIS A 81 18.00 -28.48 -8.52
C HIS A 81 16.95 -27.36 -8.52
N SER A 82 16.61 -26.80 -9.68
CA SER A 82 15.63 -25.70 -9.82
C SER A 82 14.19 -26.14 -10.05
N VAL A 83 13.90 -27.44 -9.96
CA VAL A 83 12.54 -28.00 -10.10
C VAL A 83 12.14 -28.85 -8.90
N GLU A 84 10.85 -29.13 -8.75
CA GLU A 84 10.35 -30.06 -7.72
C GLU A 84 10.79 -31.52 -7.99
N PRO A 85 10.94 -32.36 -6.94
CA PRO A 85 11.51 -33.72 -7.06
C PRO A 85 10.84 -34.63 -8.09
N ASP A 86 9.55 -34.46 -8.36
CA ASP A 86 8.83 -35.25 -9.37
C ASP A 86 9.18 -34.84 -10.80
N LEU A 87 9.49 -33.56 -11.04
CA LEU A 87 9.99 -33.07 -12.34
C LEU A 87 11.47 -33.39 -12.52
N ALA A 88 12.26 -33.35 -11.43
CA ALA A 88 13.70 -33.65 -11.45
C ALA A 88 14.01 -35.05 -12.03
N LYS A 89 13.12 -36.02 -11.83
CA LYS A 89 13.21 -37.39 -12.40
C LYS A 89 13.33 -37.38 -13.93
N GLY A 90 12.63 -36.47 -14.61
CA GLY A 90 12.73 -36.31 -16.06
C GLY A 90 14.07 -35.70 -16.51
N VAL A 91 14.58 -34.73 -15.75
CA VAL A 91 15.85 -34.03 -16.05
C VAL A 91 17.06 -34.96 -16.01
N ILE A 92 17.08 -35.90 -15.06
CA ILE A 92 18.21 -36.82 -14.83
C ILE A 92 18.51 -37.72 -16.05
N HIS A 93 17.51 -38.00 -16.89
CA HIS A 93 17.64 -38.84 -18.08
C HIS A 93 17.82 -38.05 -19.40
N ALA A 94 17.78 -36.72 -19.35
CA ALA A 94 17.88 -35.89 -20.54
C ALA A 94 19.32 -35.78 -21.05
N LYS A 95 19.49 -35.76 -22.38
CA LYS A 95 20.81 -35.65 -23.01
C LYS A 95 21.32 -34.21 -23.07
N THR A 96 20.42 -33.24 -23.25
CA THR A 96 20.78 -31.83 -23.41
C THR A 96 19.93 -30.91 -22.54
N ALA A 97 20.53 -29.82 -22.07
CA ALA A 97 19.80 -28.77 -21.36
C ALA A 97 18.74 -28.09 -22.25
N GLN A 98 18.97 -28.01 -23.57
CA GLN A 98 17.99 -27.57 -24.55
C GLN A 98 16.73 -28.45 -24.54
N GLN A 99 16.89 -29.78 -24.56
CA GLN A 99 15.77 -30.72 -24.55
C GLN A 99 14.88 -30.50 -23.31
N VAL A 100 15.48 -30.43 -22.12
CA VAL A 100 14.76 -30.17 -20.86
C VAL A 100 14.03 -28.83 -20.89
N TRP A 101 14.66 -27.81 -21.48
CA TRP A 101 14.08 -26.48 -21.59
C TRP A 101 12.87 -26.45 -22.54
N GLU A 102 12.95 -27.15 -23.67
CA GLU A 102 11.86 -27.33 -24.63
C GLU A 102 10.72 -28.17 -24.02
N ASP A 103 11.03 -29.30 -23.37
CA ASP A 103 10.06 -30.16 -22.68
C ASP A 103 9.27 -29.37 -21.61
N PHE A 104 9.96 -28.61 -20.75
CA PHE A 104 9.29 -27.78 -19.72
C PHE A 104 8.50 -26.63 -20.33
N LYS A 105 8.97 -26.05 -21.44
CA LYS A 105 8.23 -25.02 -22.16
C LYS A 105 6.94 -25.59 -22.74
N ASP A 106 6.99 -26.71 -23.44
CA ASP A 106 5.80 -27.27 -24.07
C ASP A 106 4.81 -27.82 -23.04
N GLN A 107 5.30 -28.37 -21.92
CA GLN A 107 4.47 -28.86 -20.82
C GLN A 107 3.82 -27.73 -19.99
N PHE A 108 4.53 -26.62 -19.73
CA PHE A 108 4.11 -25.62 -18.72
C PHE A 108 3.96 -24.18 -19.24
N SER A 109 4.26 -23.86 -20.49
CA SER A 109 4.01 -22.52 -21.07
C SER A 109 2.55 -22.25 -21.46
N GLN A 110 1.67 -23.25 -21.33
CA GLN A 110 0.24 -23.09 -21.59
C GLN A 110 -0.34 -21.96 -20.73
N LYS A 111 -1.26 -21.17 -21.32
CA LYS A 111 -1.92 -20.05 -20.63
C LYS A 111 -2.67 -20.58 -19.41
N ASN A 112 -2.12 -20.35 -18.21
CA ASN A 112 -2.70 -20.73 -16.94
C ASN A 112 -3.92 -19.84 -16.63
N ALA A 113 -5.05 -20.12 -17.29
CA ALA A 113 -6.28 -19.37 -17.14
C ALA A 113 -6.77 -19.28 -15.68
N PRO A 114 -6.64 -20.32 -14.82
CA PRO A 114 -6.89 -20.18 -13.38
C PRO A 114 -5.99 -19.15 -12.68
N ALA A 115 -4.70 -19.10 -13.00
CA ALA A 115 -3.80 -18.07 -12.45
C ALA A 115 -4.15 -16.67 -12.95
N ILE A 116 -4.42 -16.51 -14.25
CA ILE A 116 -4.88 -15.23 -14.84
C ILE A 116 -6.17 -14.77 -14.14
N TYR A 117 -7.14 -15.65 -13.96
CA TYR A 117 -8.39 -15.37 -13.26
C TYR A 117 -8.15 -14.97 -11.80
N ARG A 118 -7.25 -15.67 -11.07
CA ARG A 118 -6.86 -15.28 -9.71
C ARG A 118 -6.27 -13.87 -9.69
N ILE A 119 -5.32 -13.56 -10.58
CA ILE A 119 -4.64 -12.26 -10.64
C ILE A 119 -5.64 -11.14 -10.99
N GLN A 120 -6.50 -11.35 -11.99
CA GLN A 120 -7.56 -10.41 -12.38
C GLN A 120 -8.57 -10.18 -11.24
N LYS A 121 -9.00 -11.24 -10.55
CA LYS A 121 -9.88 -11.15 -9.38
C LYS A 121 -9.20 -10.37 -8.25
N SER A 122 -7.92 -10.64 -7.98
CA SER A 122 -7.13 -9.90 -7.00
C SER A 122 -7.05 -8.41 -7.37
N LEU A 123 -6.70 -8.06 -8.61
CA LEU A 123 -6.67 -6.69 -9.13
C LEU A 123 -8.03 -5.98 -8.95
N ALA A 124 -9.12 -6.61 -9.37
CA ALA A 124 -10.47 -6.03 -9.26
C ALA A 124 -10.93 -5.82 -7.81
N SER A 125 -10.42 -6.61 -6.87
CA SER A 125 -10.71 -6.48 -5.43
C SER A 125 -9.73 -5.60 -4.65
N LEU A 126 -8.61 -5.18 -5.26
CA LEU A 126 -7.52 -4.51 -4.56
C LEU A 126 -7.78 -3.01 -4.46
N SER A 127 -8.12 -2.56 -3.26
CA SER A 127 -8.07 -1.15 -2.86
C SER A 127 -6.99 -0.91 -1.81
N GLN A 128 -6.62 0.35 -1.60
CA GLN A 128 -5.68 0.77 -0.57
C GLN A 128 -6.21 0.46 0.83
N GLY A 129 -7.51 0.69 1.08
CA GLY A 129 -8.11 0.54 2.40
C GLY A 129 -7.35 1.35 3.45
N THR A 130 -6.85 0.67 4.49
CA THR A 130 -6.03 1.23 5.58
C THR A 130 -4.52 1.13 5.33
N MET A 131 -4.07 0.67 4.16
CA MET A 131 -2.65 0.50 3.86
C MET A 131 -1.97 1.83 3.49
N ALA A 132 -0.68 1.96 3.80
CA ALA A 132 0.16 3.03 3.26
C ALA A 132 0.19 2.99 1.72
N ALA A 133 0.22 4.16 1.07
CA ALA A 133 0.15 4.28 -0.40
C ALA A 133 1.27 3.49 -1.09
N SER A 134 2.48 3.50 -0.52
CA SER A 134 3.63 2.72 -0.97
C SER A 134 3.40 1.20 -0.97
N THR A 135 2.68 0.67 0.02
CA THR A 135 2.40 -0.76 0.14
C THR A 135 1.28 -1.18 -0.82
N TYR A 136 0.27 -0.32 -1.00
CA TYR A 136 -0.77 -0.52 -2.02
C TYR A 136 -0.16 -0.52 -3.43
N PHE A 137 0.67 0.48 -3.74
CA PHE A 137 1.39 0.59 -5.02
C PHE A 137 2.27 -0.64 -5.30
N THR A 138 3.00 -1.13 -4.29
CA THR A 138 3.83 -2.33 -4.42
C THR A 138 2.98 -3.57 -4.73
N LYS A 139 1.81 -3.74 -4.09
CA LYS A 139 0.90 -4.88 -4.37
C LYS A 139 0.28 -4.81 -5.77
N ILE A 140 -0.29 -3.66 -6.16
CA ILE A 140 -0.95 -3.55 -7.47
C ILE A 140 0.06 -3.70 -8.61
N LYS A 141 1.26 -3.13 -8.46
CA LYS A 141 2.37 -3.32 -9.40
C LYS A 141 2.77 -4.80 -9.51
N GLY A 142 2.96 -5.48 -8.38
CA GLY A 142 3.29 -6.91 -8.38
C GLY A 142 2.27 -7.78 -9.13
N LEU A 143 0.97 -7.46 -9.02
CA LEU A 143 -0.08 -8.15 -9.77
C LEU A 143 -0.05 -7.84 -11.28
N TRP A 144 0.26 -6.61 -11.69
CA TRP A 144 0.45 -6.30 -13.11
C TRP A 144 1.68 -6.96 -13.70
N ASP A 145 2.79 -6.97 -12.97
CA ASP A 145 4.05 -7.62 -13.37
C ASP A 145 3.82 -9.15 -13.46
N GLU A 146 3.10 -9.76 -12.52
CA GLU A 146 2.69 -11.17 -12.58
C GLU A 146 1.78 -11.45 -13.79
N LEU A 147 0.78 -10.60 -14.05
CA LEU A 147 -0.13 -10.75 -15.19
C LEU A 147 0.61 -10.68 -16.53
N GLU A 148 1.63 -9.82 -16.64
CA GLU A 148 2.43 -9.68 -17.86
C GLU A 148 3.17 -10.97 -18.21
N THR A 149 3.58 -11.79 -17.22
CA THR A 149 4.24 -13.08 -17.49
C THR A 149 3.35 -14.08 -18.24
N TYR A 150 2.02 -13.94 -18.16
CA TYR A 150 1.06 -14.80 -18.87
C TYR A 150 0.58 -14.22 -20.21
N ARG A 151 1.03 -13.00 -20.57
CA ARG A 151 0.63 -12.34 -21.82
C ARG A 151 1.53 -12.80 -22.98
N THR A 152 0.89 -13.21 -24.06
CA THR A 152 1.56 -13.41 -25.34
C THR A 152 1.78 -12.06 -26.00
N LEU A 153 3.03 -11.72 -26.32
CA LEU A 153 3.37 -10.50 -27.06
C LEU A 153 2.55 -10.41 -28.36
N PRO A 154 1.84 -9.29 -28.63
CA PRO A 154 1.05 -9.17 -29.84
C PRO A 154 1.95 -9.07 -31.09
N THR A 155 1.71 -9.93 -32.07
CA THR A 155 2.51 -10.04 -33.32
C THR A 155 2.26 -8.90 -34.32
N CYS A 156 1.81 -7.72 -33.88
CA CYS A 156 1.40 -6.62 -34.77
C CYS A 156 2.32 -5.39 -34.69
N ASN A 157 2.33 -4.61 -35.76
CA ASN A 157 3.17 -3.42 -35.92
C ASN A 157 2.77 -2.24 -35.00
N GLN A 158 1.80 -2.41 -34.11
CA GLN A 158 1.25 -1.38 -33.22
C GLN A 158 1.57 -1.62 -31.73
N MET A 159 2.62 -2.42 -31.42
CA MET A 159 3.07 -2.70 -30.04
C MET A 159 3.07 -1.45 -29.14
N LYS A 160 3.66 -0.34 -29.62
CA LYS A 160 3.74 0.93 -28.87
C LYS A 160 2.37 1.49 -28.45
N ALA A 161 1.37 1.46 -29.32
CA ALA A 161 0.03 1.94 -28.99
C ALA A 161 -0.66 1.01 -27.97
N HIS A 162 -0.43 -0.29 -28.07
CA HIS A 162 -0.90 -1.25 -27.07
C HIS A 162 -0.16 -1.09 -25.73
N ASP A 163 1.12 -0.71 -25.74
CA ASP A 163 1.90 -0.41 -24.53
C ASP A 163 1.39 0.86 -23.84
N GLU A 164 1.14 1.92 -24.61
CA GLU A 164 0.58 3.19 -24.14
C GLU A 164 -0.80 2.98 -23.49
N GLN A 165 -1.72 2.29 -24.16
CA GLN A 165 -3.03 1.96 -23.61
C GLN A 165 -2.94 1.12 -22.33
N ARG A 166 -1.97 0.18 -22.23
CA ARG A 166 -1.77 -0.62 -21.00
C ARG A 166 -1.28 0.24 -19.83
N GLU A 167 -0.49 1.28 -20.07
CA GLU A 167 -0.08 2.21 -19.01
C GLU A 167 -1.22 3.14 -18.57
N GLU A 168 -2.11 3.54 -19.50
CA GLU A 168 -3.34 4.27 -19.15
C GLU A 168 -4.31 3.41 -18.32
N ASP A 169 -4.55 2.16 -18.71
CA ASP A 169 -5.36 1.20 -17.93
C ASP A 169 -4.81 1.01 -16.50
N ARG A 170 -3.47 0.89 -16.38
CA ARG A 170 -2.78 0.78 -15.09
C ARG A 170 -2.93 2.05 -14.24
N LEU A 171 -2.84 3.23 -14.87
CA LEU A 171 -3.07 4.51 -14.18
C LEU A 171 -4.48 4.57 -13.60
N MET A 172 -5.49 4.24 -14.41
CA MET A 172 -6.89 4.27 -13.96
C MET A 172 -7.15 3.26 -12.84
N GLN A 173 -6.65 2.03 -12.95
CA GLN A 173 -6.75 1.02 -11.89
C GLN A 173 -6.10 1.47 -10.57
N PHE A 174 -4.92 2.12 -10.63
CA PHE A 174 -4.27 2.69 -9.45
C PHE A 174 -5.13 3.79 -8.80
N LEU A 175 -5.59 4.77 -9.60
CA LEU A 175 -6.38 5.89 -9.08
C LEU A 175 -7.75 5.46 -8.52
N MET A 176 -8.37 4.44 -9.12
CA MET A 176 -9.64 3.88 -8.64
C MET A 176 -9.51 3.18 -7.27
N GLY A 177 -8.38 2.51 -7.00
CA GLY A 177 -8.18 1.81 -5.74
C GLY A 177 -7.59 2.67 -4.61
N LEU A 178 -7.16 3.91 -4.87
CA LEU A 178 -6.69 4.84 -3.82
C LEU A 178 -7.81 5.20 -2.83
N ASN A 179 -7.42 5.41 -1.57
CA ASN A 179 -8.31 5.87 -0.51
C ASN A 179 -8.81 7.31 -0.80
N ASP A 180 -10.04 7.64 -0.40
CA ASP A 180 -10.64 8.96 -0.60
C ASP A 180 -9.91 10.11 0.13
N THR A 181 -9.00 9.81 1.07
CA THR A 181 -8.03 10.80 1.55
C THR A 181 -7.28 11.47 0.40
N TYR A 182 -6.93 10.72 -0.66
CA TYR A 182 -6.22 11.18 -1.84
C TYR A 182 -7.14 11.73 -2.94
N SER A 183 -8.43 11.93 -2.67
CA SER A 183 -9.42 12.43 -3.64
C SER A 183 -8.99 13.72 -4.35
N THR A 184 -8.40 14.68 -3.63
CA THR A 184 -7.87 15.92 -4.22
C THR A 184 -6.77 15.68 -5.24
N VAL A 185 -5.75 14.86 -4.90
CA VAL A 185 -4.65 14.58 -5.83
C VAL A 185 -5.11 13.70 -6.99
N ARG A 186 -6.06 12.79 -6.77
CA ARG A 186 -6.73 11.99 -7.81
C ARG A 186 -7.43 12.89 -8.83
N THR A 187 -8.22 13.86 -8.39
CA THR A 187 -8.86 14.83 -9.29
C THR A 187 -7.83 15.67 -10.04
N ASN A 188 -6.79 16.17 -9.36
CA ASN A 188 -5.75 16.96 -10.01
C ASN A 188 -5.02 16.17 -11.10
N ILE A 189 -4.69 14.90 -10.85
CA ILE A 189 -4.06 13.99 -11.83
C ILE A 189 -4.96 13.77 -13.05
N LEU A 190 -6.26 13.54 -12.85
CA LEU A 190 -7.23 13.35 -13.94
C LEU A 190 -7.47 14.60 -14.79
N MET A 191 -7.11 15.79 -14.28
CA MET A 191 -7.21 17.07 -14.99
C MET A 191 -5.91 17.46 -15.73
N MET A 192 -4.86 16.63 -15.68
CA MET A 192 -3.61 16.86 -16.41
C MET A 192 -3.76 16.50 -17.89
N SER A 193 -3.13 17.30 -18.77
CA SER A 193 -3.04 17.01 -20.21
C SER A 193 -1.60 17.26 -20.70
N PRO A 194 -0.88 16.24 -21.22
CA PRO A 194 -1.27 14.82 -21.26
C PRO A 194 -1.37 14.19 -19.86
N LEU A 195 -2.05 13.05 -19.76
CA LEU A 195 -2.12 12.27 -18.52
C LEU A 195 -0.72 11.78 -18.11
N PRO A 196 -0.37 11.82 -16.80
CA PRO A 196 0.91 11.32 -16.31
C PRO A 196 0.95 9.80 -16.33
N ASN A 197 2.14 9.20 -16.53
CA ASN A 197 2.27 7.76 -16.37
C ASN A 197 2.12 7.32 -14.90
N VAL A 198 1.92 6.02 -14.69
CA VAL A 198 1.73 5.40 -13.36
C VAL A 198 2.78 5.80 -12.33
N ARG A 199 4.06 5.95 -12.74
CA ARG A 199 5.16 6.32 -11.85
C ARG A 199 5.08 7.80 -11.44
N GLN A 200 4.75 8.67 -12.38
CA GLN A 200 4.52 10.10 -12.13
C GLN A 200 3.32 10.31 -11.20
N ALA A 201 2.21 9.61 -11.45
CA ALA A 201 1.03 9.65 -10.59
C ALA A 201 1.34 9.16 -9.16
N TYR A 202 2.10 8.08 -9.00
CA TYR A 202 2.58 7.64 -7.69
C TYR A 202 3.45 8.69 -6.99
N SER A 203 4.40 9.33 -7.69
CA SER A 203 5.20 10.42 -7.12
C SER A 203 4.35 11.59 -6.63
N LEU A 204 3.31 11.98 -7.38
CA LEU A 204 2.36 13.03 -6.98
C LEU A 204 1.56 12.64 -5.73
N VAL A 205 1.15 11.38 -5.61
CA VAL A 205 0.47 10.85 -4.41
C VAL A 205 1.38 10.90 -3.17
N ILE A 206 2.65 10.51 -3.30
CA ILE A 206 3.62 10.59 -2.19
C ILE A 206 3.94 12.05 -1.84
N GLN A 207 3.99 12.95 -2.82
CA GLN A 207 4.15 14.38 -2.58
C GLN A 207 2.97 14.98 -1.78
N ASP A 208 1.73 14.64 -2.14
CA ASP A 208 0.54 15.02 -1.37
C ASP A 208 0.56 14.43 0.05
N GLU A 209 0.99 13.17 0.22
CA GLU A 209 1.13 12.53 1.54
C GLU A 209 2.12 13.27 2.45
N THR A 210 3.31 13.63 1.93
CA THR A 210 4.31 14.41 2.68
C THR A 210 3.85 15.83 3.00
N GLN A 211 3.15 16.50 2.08
CA GLN A 211 2.57 17.83 2.33
C GLN A 211 1.47 17.80 3.40
N ARG A 212 0.69 16.72 3.49
CA ARG A 212 -0.33 16.50 4.53
C ARG A 212 0.26 16.25 5.90
N GLN A 213 1.38 15.54 5.98
CA GLN A 213 2.12 15.37 7.24
C GLN A 213 2.60 16.74 7.75
N MET A 214 3.21 17.55 6.89
CA MET A 214 3.65 18.92 7.22
C MET A 214 2.48 19.86 7.60
N SER A 215 1.33 19.77 6.93
CA SER A 215 0.16 20.60 7.26
C SER A 215 -0.54 20.16 8.55
N SER A 216 -0.50 18.87 8.89
CA SER A 216 -0.97 18.34 10.17
C SER A 216 -0.12 18.88 11.33
N GLU A 217 1.22 18.76 11.24
CA GLU A 217 2.15 19.28 12.25
C GLU A 217 2.04 20.80 12.43
N THR A 218 1.87 21.54 11.34
CA THR A 218 1.67 22.99 11.44
C THR A 218 0.32 23.35 12.04
N THR A 219 -0.75 22.55 11.88
CA THR A 219 -2.07 22.85 12.48
C THR A 219 -2.06 22.73 14.01
N GLU A 220 -1.34 21.74 14.58
CA GLU A 220 -1.13 21.65 16.03
C GLU A 220 -0.29 22.83 16.55
N ASN A 221 0.79 23.18 15.85
CA ASN A 221 1.63 24.32 16.24
C ASN A 221 0.92 25.69 16.07
N PHE A 222 0.09 25.86 15.04
CA PHE A 222 -0.64 27.12 14.80
C PHE A 222 -1.81 27.31 15.76
N SER A 223 -2.46 26.23 16.21
CA SER A 223 -3.50 26.31 17.25
C SER A 223 -2.91 26.66 18.62
N ILE A 224 -1.72 26.16 18.95
CA ILE A 224 -0.96 26.60 20.13
C ILE A 224 -0.48 28.06 19.99
N ALA A 225 0.05 28.44 18.83
CA ALA A 225 0.54 29.81 18.58
C ALA A 225 -0.59 30.86 18.53
N ALA A 226 -1.77 30.52 18.00
CA ALA A 226 -2.95 31.40 18.01
C ALA A 226 -3.54 31.55 19.43
N ALA A 227 -3.46 30.51 20.26
CA ALA A 227 -3.78 30.61 21.68
C ALA A 227 -2.75 31.45 22.46
N ALA A 228 -1.47 31.43 22.07
CA ALA A 228 -0.41 32.23 22.70
C ALA A 228 -0.44 33.72 22.26
N ASN A 229 -0.75 34.02 21.01
CA ASN A 229 -0.74 35.39 20.46
C ASN A 229 -2.05 36.18 20.69
N SER A 230 -3.07 35.58 21.29
CA SER A 230 -4.36 36.24 21.58
C SER A 230 -4.38 37.04 22.90
N HIS A 231 -3.22 37.50 23.39
CA HIS A 231 -3.07 38.35 24.58
C HIS A 231 -2.21 39.61 24.35
N SER A 232 -2.49 40.36 23.28
CA SER A 232 -1.97 41.73 23.11
C SER A 232 -3.03 42.69 22.57
N ASN A 233 -3.68 43.39 23.52
CA ASN A 233 -4.18 44.76 23.43
C ASN A 233 -4.72 45.27 22.07
N ASN A 234 -6.04 45.18 21.90
CA ASN A 234 -6.94 46.35 21.98
C ASN A 234 -8.24 46.07 21.22
N PHE A 235 -9.35 45.86 21.93
CA PHE A 235 -10.63 46.35 21.44
C PHE A 235 -11.47 46.92 22.58
N SER A 236 -12.04 48.08 22.32
CA SER A 236 -12.75 48.90 23.29
C SER A 236 -14.10 48.31 23.67
N ASN A 237 -14.38 48.36 24.98
CA ASN A 237 -15.69 48.60 25.58
C ASN A 237 -16.88 47.79 25.02
N LYS A 238 -17.10 46.58 25.57
CA LYS A 238 -18.43 45.95 25.52
C LYS A 238 -18.76 45.22 26.81
N HIS A 239 -19.84 45.69 27.45
CA HIS A 239 -20.40 45.25 28.73
C HIS A 239 -20.27 43.74 29.06
N PHE A 240 -19.38 43.41 29.98
CA PHE A 240 -19.56 42.23 30.84
C PHE A 240 -20.21 42.66 32.15
N LYS A 241 -21.31 42.00 32.52
CA LYS A 241 -22.05 42.29 33.75
C LYS A 241 -21.16 42.02 34.96
N ASN A 242 -21.00 43.00 35.85
CA ASN A 242 -20.28 42.83 37.13
C ASN A 242 -20.90 41.67 37.93
N LYS A 243 -20.28 40.49 37.86
CA LYS A 243 -20.53 39.39 38.79
C LYS A 243 -19.72 39.68 40.05
N HIS A 244 -20.37 40.31 41.01
CA HIS A 244 -19.82 40.58 42.33
C HIS A 244 -20.08 39.39 43.27
N CYS A 245 -19.08 38.96 44.02
CA CYS A 245 -19.24 37.89 45.00
C CYS A 245 -19.43 38.45 46.42
N GLU A 246 -20.68 38.43 46.90
CA GLU A 246 -21.09 38.91 48.23
C GLU A 246 -20.31 38.29 49.40
N HIS A 247 -19.84 37.04 49.27
CA HIS A 247 -19.10 36.34 50.34
C HIS A 247 -17.67 36.85 50.55
N CYS A 248 -16.97 37.23 49.48
CA CYS A 248 -15.57 37.68 49.56
C CYS A 248 -15.36 39.13 49.12
N ASN A 249 -16.44 39.83 48.77
CA ASN A 249 -16.50 41.22 48.34
C ASN A 249 -15.53 41.52 47.17
N ARG A 250 -15.50 40.63 46.16
CA ARG A 250 -14.64 40.73 44.96
C ARG A 250 -15.43 40.47 43.69
N ASP A 251 -15.11 41.22 42.65
CA ASP A 251 -15.71 41.08 41.33
C ASP A 251 -15.07 39.96 40.49
N GLY A 252 -15.77 39.55 39.44
CA GLY A 252 -15.32 38.57 38.43
C GLY A 252 -15.82 37.15 38.63
N HIS A 253 -16.59 36.86 39.70
CA HIS A 253 -17.16 35.53 39.95
C HIS A 253 -18.42 35.60 40.81
N THR A 254 -19.25 34.55 40.77
CA THR A 254 -20.44 34.43 41.64
C THR A 254 -20.10 33.75 42.97
N ILE A 255 -21.00 33.83 43.96
CA ILE A 255 -20.86 33.13 45.25
C ILE A 255 -20.67 31.61 45.09
N ILE A 256 -21.28 31.01 44.05
CA ILE A 256 -21.16 29.58 43.71
C ILE A 256 -19.74 29.23 43.23
N GLU A 257 -19.01 30.18 42.66
CA GLU A 257 -17.66 30.03 42.14
C GLU A 257 -16.58 30.48 43.15
N CYS A 258 -17.01 30.93 44.34
CA CYS A 258 -16.12 31.53 45.32
C CYS A 258 -15.15 30.51 45.95
N ARG A 259 -13.87 30.63 45.62
CA ARG A 259 -12.81 29.76 46.18
C ARG A 259 -12.70 29.87 47.71
N THR A 260 -13.00 31.04 48.28
CA THR A 260 -13.01 31.25 49.75
C THR A 260 -14.22 30.63 50.46
N LEU A 261 -15.21 30.14 49.72
CA LEU A 261 -16.33 29.36 50.26
C LEU A 261 -16.17 27.86 49.98
N LYS A 262 -15.41 27.49 48.93
CA LYS A 262 -15.22 26.09 48.49
C LYS A 262 -13.99 25.39 49.06
N PHE A 263 -12.94 26.11 49.43
CA PHE A 263 -11.66 25.50 49.79
C PHE A 263 -11.12 26.10 51.09
N HIS A 264 -11.02 25.25 52.12
CA HIS A 264 -10.33 25.53 53.37
C HIS A 264 -8.98 24.80 53.38
N CYS A 265 -7.98 25.39 54.03
CA CYS A 265 -6.64 24.81 54.14
C CYS A 265 -6.31 24.52 55.61
N ASP A 266 -6.43 23.25 56.01
CA ASP A 266 -6.21 22.79 57.39
C ASP A 266 -4.81 23.14 57.93
N PHE A 267 -3.79 23.18 57.05
CA PHE A 267 -2.40 23.45 57.44
C PHE A 267 -2.14 24.90 57.87
N CYS A 268 -2.79 25.88 57.23
CA CYS A 268 -2.61 27.30 57.58
C CYS A 268 -3.86 27.96 58.17
N ASN A 269 -4.95 27.20 58.29
CA ASN A 269 -6.26 27.61 58.80
C ASN A 269 -6.78 28.89 58.09
N ARG A 270 -6.77 28.86 56.76
CA ARG A 270 -7.26 29.96 55.90
C ARG A 270 -8.01 29.44 54.68
N ASP A 271 -9.08 30.14 54.32
CA ASP A 271 -9.89 29.82 53.15
C ASP A 271 -9.32 30.37 51.84
N GLY A 272 -9.81 29.85 50.72
CA GLY A 272 -9.46 30.28 49.36
C GLY A 272 -8.55 29.33 48.59
N HIS A 273 -8.03 28.29 49.25
CA HIS A 273 -7.10 27.32 48.68
C HIS A 273 -7.11 26.00 49.47
N THR A 274 -6.64 24.94 48.84
CA THR A 274 -6.44 23.60 49.42
C THR A 274 -5.02 23.43 49.95
N GLU A 275 -4.77 22.36 50.72
CA GLU A 275 -3.50 22.14 51.42
C GLU A 275 -2.28 22.00 50.47
N ASP A 276 -2.48 21.42 49.29
CA ASP A 276 -1.47 21.29 48.22
C ASP A 276 -1.06 22.64 47.61
N GLN A 277 -1.97 23.63 47.62
CA GLN A 277 -1.71 25.00 47.20
C GLN A 277 -1.28 25.91 48.36
N CYS A 278 -1.01 25.35 49.55
CA CYS A 278 -0.67 26.13 50.72
C CYS A 278 0.69 26.79 50.59
N ARG A 279 0.71 28.11 50.36
CA ARG A 279 1.92 28.93 50.26
C ARG A 279 2.80 28.93 51.52
N ILE A 280 2.30 28.42 52.65
CA ILE A 280 3.12 28.20 53.86
C ILE A 280 3.81 26.83 53.77
N LYS A 281 3.05 25.74 53.55
CA LYS A 281 3.57 24.38 53.33
C LYS A 281 4.59 24.29 52.19
N ASN A 282 4.32 25.01 51.10
CA ASN A 282 5.17 25.02 49.90
C ASN A 282 6.38 25.98 50.02
N ARG A 283 6.46 26.82 51.07
CA ARG A 283 7.70 27.57 51.40
C ARG A 283 8.69 26.75 52.21
N THR A 284 8.22 25.78 53.01
CA THR A 284 9.09 24.88 53.79
C THR A 284 9.80 23.82 52.95
N TRP A 285 9.43 23.65 51.68
CA TRP A 285 10.01 22.64 50.78
C TRP A 285 10.73 23.28 49.56
N GLY A 286 11.33 24.45 49.75
CA GLY A 286 12.03 25.15 48.67
C GLY A 286 12.63 26.50 49.07
N SER A 287 13.64 26.52 49.95
CA SER A 287 14.50 27.69 50.11
C SER A 287 15.88 27.35 50.69
N ASN A 288 16.89 27.40 49.83
CA ASN A 288 18.21 27.93 50.23
C ASN A 288 18.27 29.40 49.79
N ASN A 289 18.92 30.23 50.60
CA ASN A 289 19.20 31.66 50.41
C ASN A 289 18.02 32.66 50.47
N MET A 290 17.75 33.06 51.72
CA MET A 290 17.55 34.43 52.24
C MET A 290 17.33 35.62 51.29
N GLY A 291 16.41 36.52 51.70
CA GLY A 291 16.20 37.83 51.06
C GLY A 291 15.31 38.85 51.81
N ASN A 292 15.39 38.90 53.15
CA ASN A 292 15.02 40.02 54.05
C ASN A 292 13.64 40.76 53.95
N GLN A 293 13.03 40.99 55.13
CA GLN A 293 12.16 42.14 55.50
C GLN A 293 10.78 42.31 54.77
N SER A 294 9.73 42.85 55.40
CA SER A 294 9.53 43.20 56.83
C SER A 294 8.03 43.24 57.21
N ASN A 295 7.79 42.79 58.45
CA ASN A 295 6.73 43.12 59.40
C ASN A 295 5.59 44.11 58.98
N ARG A 296 4.33 43.67 59.10
CA ARG A 296 3.32 44.39 59.91
C ARG A 296 2.12 43.51 60.32
N GLN A 297 1.76 43.64 61.60
CA GLN A 297 0.53 43.14 62.24
C GLN A 297 -0.72 43.80 61.58
N ASN A 298 -1.95 43.28 61.65
CA ASN A 298 -2.71 43.09 62.89
C ASN A 298 -4.07 42.34 62.69
N GLN A 299 -4.62 41.85 63.81
CA GLN A 299 -6.05 41.69 64.20
C GLN A 299 -7.12 41.51 63.09
N SER A 300 -7.80 40.37 62.95
CA SER A 300 -8.85 39.76 63.83
C SER A 300 -10.19 40.50 63.87
N GLN A 301 -11.29 39.85 63.44
CA GLN A 301 -12.58 39.80 64.18
C GLN A 301 -13.56 38.76 63.59
N GLN A 302 -14.50 38.29 64.42
CA GLN A 302 -15.44 37.19 64.17
C GLN A 302 -16.81 37.66 63.63
N ARG A 303 -17.54 36.76 62.94
CA ARG A 303 -18.98 36.37 63.12
C ARG A 303 -19.35 35.35 62.00
N GLN A 304 -19.95 34.16 62.21
CA GLN A 304 -21.27 33.78 62.79
C GLN A 304 -22.46 34.41 62.01
N VAL A 305 -23.52 33.71 61.53
CA VAL A 305 -24.10 32.34 61.70
C VAL A 305 -24.94 31.93 60.44
N GLY A 306 -25.20 30.62 60.21
CA GLY A 306 -26.49 30.12 59.65
C GLY A 306 -26.46 29.59 58.20
N SER A 307 -26.49 28.29 57.88
CA SER A 307 -27.50 27.23 58.10
C SER A 307 -28.75 27.28 57.20
N ARG A 308 -28.84 26.35 56.22
CA ARG A 308 -29.99 25.43 55.97
C ARG A 308 -29.75 24.47 54.78
N SER A 309 -30.54 23.40 54.70
CA SER A 309 -30.23 22.14 54.00
C SER A 309 -31.27 21.74 52.93
N ALA A 310 -31.00 20.61 52.25
CA ALA A 310 -31.92 19.72 51.51
C ALA A 310 -32.29 20.10 50.04
N ALA A 311 -32.68 19.17 49.15
CA ALA A 311 -32.36 17.73 48.97
C ALA A 311 -33.04 17.17 47.67
N SER A 312 -32.58 16.00 47.20
CA SER A 312 -33.35 14.91 46.52
C SER A 312 -33.54 14.85 44.97
N ARG A 313 -33.68 13.58 44.52
CA ARG A 313 -34.48 13.02 43.38
C ARG A 313 -33.88 12.85 41.96
N SER A 314 -33.16 11.73 41.77
CA SER A 314 -33.54 10.55 40.94
C SER A 314 -34.13 10.63 39.51
N SER A 315 -33.42 9.98 38.57
CA SER A 315 -33.93 9.01 37.54
C SER A 315 -34.68 9.52 36.27
N PRO A 316 -34.85 8.71 35.19
CA PRO A 316 -33.89 7.81 34.51
C PRO A 316 -34.05 7.77 32.94
N ALA A 317 -33.39 6.79 32.29
CA ALA A 317 -33.86 5.98 31.12
C ALA A 317 -33.11 6.09 29.77
N ALA A 318 -32.84 4.91 29.17
CA ALA A 318 -32.62 4.68 27.74
C ALA A 318 -32.99 3.22 27.40
N ASN A 319 -33.71 3.01 26.29
CA ASN A 319 -34.05 1.69 25.72
C ASN A 319 -33.38 1.53 24.34
N ALA A 320 -33.13 0.30 23.89
CA ALA A 320 -32.54 0.01 22.58
C ALA A 320 -33.20 -1.20 21.89
N ALA A 321 -33.33 -1.12 20.56
CA ALA A 321 -33.91 -2.07 19.61
C ALA A 321 -33.62 -1.56 18.17
N GLU A 322 -33.53 -2.35 17.09
CA GLU A 322 -33.27 -3.78 16.86
C GLU A 322 -33.08 -3.99 15.32
N SER A 323 -32.60 -5.17 14.87
CA SER A 323 -32.70 -5.66 13.46
C SER A 323 -31.94 -4.89 12.34
N SER A 324 -31.74 -5.39 11.11
CA SER A 324 -31.61 -6.76 10.54
C SER A 324 -31.07 -6.68 9.08
N GLN A 325 -30.77 -7.82 8.45
CA GLN A 325 -30.16 -7.96 7.11
C GLN A 325 -31.15 -7.77 5.93
N THR A 326 -30.65 -7.39 4.75
CA THR A 326 -31.32 -7.59 3.45
C THR A 326 -30.34 -7.97 2.33
N ALA A 327 -30.72 -8.94 1.50
CA ALA A 327 -30.08 -9.27 0.23
C ALA A 327 -30.96 -8.75 -0.93
N CYS A 328 -30.38 -8.56 -2.12
CA CYS A 328 -31.06 -7.97 -3.28
C CYS A 328 -31.28 -9.03 -4.38
N GLU A 329 -32.54 -9.32 -4.71
CA GLU A 329 -32.93 -10.12 -5.87
C GLU A 329 -33.36 -9.23 -7.04
N LEU A 330 -32.93 -9.56 -8.25
CA LEU A 330 -33.26 -8.83 -9.48
C LEU A 330 -34.63 -9.29 -10.02
N SER A 331 -35.43 -8.36 -10.54
CA SER A 331 -36.80 -8.65 -10.98
C SER A 331 -36.85 -9.32 -12.36
N ALA A 332 -37.94 -10.05 -12.63
CA ALA A 332 -38.17 -10.74 -13.91
C ALA A 332 -38.16 -9.79 -15.13
N GLU A 333 -38.53 -8.52 -14.94
CA GLU A 333 -38.51 -7.49 -15.99
C GLU A 333 -37.08 -7.14 -16.42
N GLN A 334 -36.12 -7.13 -15.49
CA GLN A 334 -34.71 -6.85 -15.78
C GLN A 334 -34.08 -7.98 -16.59
N LEU A 335 -34.41 -9.24 -16.29
CA LEU A 335 -34.02 -10.39 -17.11
C LEU A 335 -34.57 -10.31 -18.54
N GLN A 336 -35.80 -9.84 -18.72
CA GLN A 336 -36.41 -9.73 -20.05
C GLN A 336 -35.86 -8.55 -20.87
N GLN A 337 -35.41 -7.47 -20.23
CA GLN A 337 -34.64 -6.41 -20.90
C GLN A 337 -33.27 -6.92 -21.38
N LEU A 338 -32.58 -7.70 -20.56
CA LEU A 338 -31.26 -8.26 -20.88
C LEU A 338 -31.32 -9.25 -22.07
N ALA A 339 -32.37 -10.08 -22.14
CA ALA A 339 -32.63 -10.97 -23.26
C ALA A 339 -32.87 -10.22 -24.60
N ARG A 340 -33.55 -9.07 -24.57
CA ARG A 340 -33.76 -8.23 -25.78
C ARG A 340 -32.47 -7.59 -26.28
N ALA A 341 -31.60 -7.16 -25.37
CA ALA A 341 -30.31 -6.56 -25.72
C ALA A 341 -29.38 -7.54 -26.47
N LEU A 342 -29.36 -8.82 -26.07
CA LEU A 342 -28.54 -9.85 -26.74
C LEU A 342 -29.02 -10.14 -28.16
N ASN A 343 -30.33 -10.22 -28.40
CA ASN A 343 -30.87 -10.48 -29.74
C ASN A 343 -30.56 -9.35 -30.73
N MET A 344 -30.56 -8.09 -30.28
CA MET A 344 -30.16 -6.93 -31.11
C MET A 344 -28.69 -7.01 -31.57
N MET A 345 -27.80 -7.65 -30.82
CA MET A 345 -26.38 -7.79 -31.19
C MET A 345 -26.17 -8.89 -32.25
N SER A 346 -26.96 -9.96 -32.26
CA SER A 346 -26.85 -11.02 -33.27
C SER A 346 -27.28 -10.58 -34.68
N SER A 347 -28.16 -9.59 -34.79
CA SER A 347 -28.73 -9.14 -36.07
C SER A 347 -27.76 -8.32 -36.94
N ASN A 348 -26.66 -7.82 -36.38
CA ASN A 348 -25.75 -6.89 -37.07
C ASN A 348 -24.55 -7.58 -37.75
N ASN A 349 -24.38 -8.90 -37.59
CA ASN A 349 -23.18 -9.62 -38.05
C ASN A 349 -23.36 -10.46 -39.34
N THR A 350 -24.52 -10.39 -40.01
CA THR A 350 -24.82 -11.24 -41.19
C THR A 350 -24.62 -10.57 -42.56
N SER A 351 -23.96 -9.40 -42.62
CA SER A 351 -23.89 -8.57 -43.84
C SER A 351 -22.48 -8.42 -44.44
N ALA A 352 -21.53 -9.31 -44.10
CA ALA A 352 -20.11 -9.15 -44.51
C ALA A 352 -19.37 -10.48 -44.77
N LEU A 353 -19.91 -11.35 -45.63
CA LEU A 353 -19.18 -12.47 -46.23
C LEU A 353 -19.53 -12.61 -47.72
N ASP A 354 -18.91 -11.77 -48.56
CA ASP A 354 -18.89 -11.96 -50.01
C ASP A 354 -17.64 -12.78 -50.39
N ILE A 355 -17.84 -13.87 -51.14
CA ILE A 355 -16.81 -14.90 -51.34
C ILE A 355 -16.07 -14.64 -52.66
N GLY A 356 -15.01 -13.82 -52.56
CA GLY A 356 -14.08 -13.57 -53.66
C GLY A 356 -13.11 -14.74 -53.87
N GLN A 357 -13.25 -15.45 -55.00
CA GLN A 357 -12.34 -16.51 -55.44
C GLN A 357 -10.90 -16.00 -55.60
N TRP A 358 -9.91 -16.76 -55.10
CA TRP A 358 -8.51 -16.61 -55.50
C TRP A 358 -7.92 -17.93 -55.98
N SER A 359 -7.34 -17.88 -57.17
CA SER A 359 -6.90 -19.04 -57.94
C SER A 359 -5.54 -19.58 -57.48
N TYR A 360 -5.40 -20.91 -57.48
CA TYR A 360 -4.12 -21.60 -57.35
C TYR A 360 -3.16 -21.18 -58.48
N ARG A 361 -1.91 -20.85 -58.15
CA ARG A 361 -0.84 -20.79 -59.14
C ARG A 361 0.43 -21.44 -58.63
N SER A 362 0.69 -22.64 -59.14
CA SER A 362 1.91 -23.41 -58.92
C SER A 362 3.15 -22.66 -59.39
N TYR A 363 4.26 -22.85 -58.69
CA TYR A 363 5.59 -22.69 -59.27
C TYR A 363 6.38 -23.98 -59.08
N HIS A 364 6.75 -24.56 -60.21
CA HIS A 364 7.73 -25.63 -60.34
C HIS A 364 8.95 -25.05 -61.05
N ILE A 365 10.11 -25.64 -60.73
CA ILE A 365 11.48 -25.43 -61.24
C ILE A 365 12.33 -24.59 -60.27
#